data_AF-A0AAF0HD69-F1
#
_entry.id   AF-A0AAF0HD69-F1
#
_cell.length_a   1.000
_cell.length_b   1.000
_cell.length_c   1.000
_cell.angle_alpha   90.00
_cell.angle_beta   90.00
_cell.angle_gamma   90.00
#
_symmetry.space_group_name_H-M   'P 1'
#
loop_
_entity.id
_entity.type
_entity.pdbx_description
1 polymer ?
#
loop_
_entity_poly.entity_id
_entity_poly.type
_entity_poly.pdbx_seq_one_letter_code
_entity_poly.pdbx_strand_id
1 'polypeptide(L)'
;MFFSERVEVRGAKFGSSGNDITVSALKATVTVLRSGPILRPVMRLWLRSFKSHRNPIVPTSLGKMEVWGNHKKVPKDEVSGSIAIHADETTDLSDWRARADDFLSFMHRGLAFAHGSRLQTPRLDIHFEDRCEATFYDGNAFGPGLPPIHHHNHGPFIKALAARYDDEKPFPDMLWTAIGWLQSDTAFDEGRFLTSMTALEAIVEHLIPKTLTTIVPKPEFSVVRDQLLDLVEASSLAETAREILKGRIKGLNGRSLSQKIEALRDYYGLSAKMFDTASIVAMIKLRNDIVHTGTAAKGDFWPKIVFVRELVSHIMFHEVGYTGPYESYLDGYKMVSAEEDSEASDPVDEAADPPALTESLPSSS
;
A
#
# COMPACT_ATOMS: atom_id res chain seq x y z
N MET A 1 -6.41 38.56 -1.40
CA MET A 1 -6.93 37.72 -2.51
C MET A 1 -8.02 36.85 -1.90
N PHE A 2 -9.28 37.08 -2.26
CA PHE A 2 -10.42 36.35 -1.70
C PHE A 2 -10.50 34.99 -2.41
N PHE A 3 -10.13 33.91 -1.71
CA PHE A 3 -10.36 32.56 -2.19
C PHE A 3 -11.71 32.10 -1.62
N SER A 4 -12.71 31.96 -2.48
CA SER A 4 -13.86 31.12 -2.16
C SER A 4 -13.46 29.69 -2.51
N GLU A 5 -13.42 28.79 -1.53
CA GLU A 5 -13.10 27.35 -1.75
C GLU A 5 -14.13 26.65 -2.65
N ARG A 6 -15.28 27.30 -2.84
CA ARG A 6 -16.38 26.82 -3.68
C ARG A 6 -16.96 28.00 -4.45
N VAL A 7 -16.84 27.97 -5.77
CA VAL A 7 -17.64 28.81 -6.66
C VAL A 7 -18.71 27.90 -7.25
N GLU A 8 -19.84 27.81 -6.57
CA GLU A 8 -20.99 27.09 -7.12
C GLU A 8 -21.60 27.95 -8.22
N VAL A 9 -21.15 27.78 -9.47
CA VAL A 9 -21.77 28.41 -10.63
C VAL A 9 -23.09 27.69 -10.92
N ARG A 10 -24.14 27.99 -10.15
CA ARG A 10 -25.50 27.61 -10.53
C ARG A 10 -26.00 28.55 -11.61
N GLY A 11 -25.72 28.19 -12.85
CA GLY A 11 -26.35 28.79 -14.02
C GLY A 11 -25.42 29.61 -14.89
N ALA A 12 -24.83 28.94 -15.88
CA ALA A 12 -24.97 29.42 -17.26
C ALA A 12 -25.96 28.48 -17.95
N LYS A 13 -27.25 28.84 -17.97
CA LYS A 13 -28.25 28.15 -18.80
C LYS A 13 -27.97 28.48 -20.28
N PHE A 14 -26.99 27.80 -20.87
CA PHE A 14 -26.87 27.68 -22.31
C PHE A 14 -26.98 26.19 -22.66
N GLY A 15 -28.20 25.75 -22.97
CA GLY A 15 -28.49 24.36 -23.34
C GLY A 15 -29.70 23.80 -22.58
N SER A 16 -30.47 22.96 -23.28
CA SER A 16 -31.75 22.32 -22.90
C SER A 16 -31.91 21.88 -21.44
N SER A 17 -33.17 21.86 -20.96
CA SER A 17 -33.58 21.19 -19.72
C SER A 17 -32.94 19.81 -19.57
N GLY A 18 -32.12 19.60 -18.54
CA GLY A 18 -31.54 18.28 -18.26
C GLY A 18 -30.06 18.22 -17.89
N ASN A 19 -29.32 19.34 -17.95
CA ASN A 19 -27.87 19.36 -17.67
C ASN A 19 -27.54 20.23 -16.45
N ASP A 20 -26.61 19.78 -15.62
CA ASP A 20 -26.05 20.52 -14.47
C ASP A 20 -24.53 20.56 -14.53
N ILE A 21 -23.94 21.69 -14.12
CA ILE A 21 -22.48 21.85 -14.00
C ILE A 21 -22.18 22.42 -12.62
N THR A 22 -21.40 21.67 -11.83
CA THR A 22 -20.94 22.09 -10.51
C THR A 22 -19.42 22.25 -10.53
N VAL A 23 -18.91 23.40 -10.08
CA VAL A 23 -17.47 23.67 -9.99
C VAL A 23 -17.07 23.88 -8.53
N SER A 24 -15.93 23.34 -8.13
CA SER A 24 -15.29 23.54 -6.82
C SER A 24 -13.77 23.63 -6.99
N ALA A 25 -13.03 23.92 -5.91
CA ALA A 25 -11.57 23.88 -5.97
C ALA A 25 -11.07 22.54 -6.55
N LEU A 26 -10.22 22.62 -7.59
CA LEU A 26 -9.58 21.49 -8.27
C LEU A 26 -10.53 20.45 -8.91
N LYS A 27 -11.83 20.75 -9.02
CA LYS A 27 -12.84 19.79 -9.50
C LYS A 27 -13.98 20.48 -10.23
N ALA A 28 -14.42 19.89 -11.34
CA ALA A 28 -15.64 20.27 -12.03
C ALA A 28 -16.46 19.03 -12.39
N THR A 29 -17.76 19.01 -12.11
CA THR A 29 -18.66 17.91 -12.43
C THR A 29 -19.71 18.38 -13.42
N VAL A 30 -19.89 17.61 -14.49
CA VAL A 30 -20.95 17.78 -15.48
C VAL A 30 -21.91 16.61 -15.34
N THR A 31 -23.19 16.88 -15.17
CA THR A 31 -24.26 15.88 -15.09
C THR A 31 -25.23 16.08 -16.23
N VAL A 32 -25.54 14.99 -16.93
CA VAL A 32 -26.49 14.96 -18.06
C VAL A 32 -27.57 13.94 -17.75
N LEU A 33 -28.83 14.38 -17.75
CA LEU A 33 -30.00 13.50 -17.67
C LEU A 33 -30.26 12.84 -19.02
N ARG A 34 -30.55 11.54 -18.99
CA ARG A 34 -30.90 10.73 -20.15
C ARG A 34 -32.40 10.48 -20.21
N SER A 35 -32.91 10.21 -21.42
CA SER A 35 -34.32 9.91 -21.66
C SER A 35 -34.78 8.53 -21.17
N GLY A 36 -33.89 7.72 -20.59
CA GLY A 36 -34.22 6.39 -20.08
C GLY A 36 -33.12 5.80 -19.20
N PRO A 37 -33.44 4.73 -18.45
CA PRO A 37 -32.52 4.14 -17.49
C PRO A 37 -31.37 3.40 -18.18
N ILE A 38 -30.18 3.49 -17.58
CA ILE A 38 -28.98 2.77 -17.94
C ILE A 38 -29.07 1.38 -17.31
N LEU A 39 -29.36 0.38 -18.14
CA LEU A 39 -29.55 -1.01 -17.70
C LEU A 39 -28.26 -1.67 -17.19
N ARG A 40 -27.10 -1.18 -17.61
CA ARG A 40 -25.79 -1.70 -17.21
C ARG A 40 -24.93 -0.54 -16.74
N PRO A 41 -25.01 -0.20 -15.44
CA PRO A 41 -24.20 0.86 -14.88
C PRO A 41 -22.71 0.69 -15.16
N VAL A 42 -22.02 1.81 -15.33
CA VAL A 42 -20.58 1.84 -15.57
C VAL A 42 -19.95 2.94 -14.73
N MET A 43 -18.84 2.61 -14.08
CA MET A 43 -17.99 3.60 -13.44
C MET A 43 -16.58 3.48 -14.04
N ARG A 44 -15.99 4.61 -14.44
CA ARG A 44 -14.69 4.63 -15.11
C ARG A 44 -13.79 5.72 -14.55
N LEU A 45 -12.63 5.30 -14.09
CA LEU A 45 -11.53 6.17 -13.67
C LEU A 45 -10.54 6.30 -14.84
N TRP A 46 -10.29 7.51 -15.31
CA TRP A 46 -9.24 7.78 -16.31
C TRP A 46 -7.90 8.01 -15.62
N LEU A 47 -6.80 7.65 -16.28
CA LEU A 47 -5.45 7.72 -15.73
C LEU A 47 -4.53 8.48 -16.68
N ARG A 48 -3.71 9.39 -16.14
CA ARG A 48 -2.58 9.97 -16.88
C ARG A 48 -1.33 9.12 -16.75
N SER A 49 -0.45 9.16 -17.76
CA SER A 49 0.84 8.45 -17.76
C SER A 49 0.81 6.93 -17.58
N PHE A 50 -0.37 6.32 -17.44
CA PHE A 50 -0.48 4.89 -17.24
C PHE A 50 -0.08 4.14 -18.50
N LYS A 51 0.97 3.32 -18.37
CA LYS A 51 1.45 2.40 -19.40
C LYS A 51 0.96 0.99 -19.09
N SER A 52 0.28 0.36 -20.04
CA SER A 52 -0.12 -1.04 -19.91
C SER A 52 -0.31 -1.65 -21.29
N HIS A 53 -0.13 -2.97 -21.40
CA HIS A 53 -0.62 -3.72 -22.56
C HIS A 53 -2.11 -4.05 -22.41
N ARG A 54 -2.71 -4.66 -23.44
CA ARG A 54 -4.08 -5.17 -23.40
C ARG A 54 -4.20 -6.18 -22.26
N ASN A 55 -5.00 -5.84 -21.25
CA ASN A 55 -5.30 -6.72 -20.13
C ASN A 55 -6.59 -7.51 -20.40
N PRO A 56 -6.74 -8.72 -19.83
CA PRO A 56 -8.00 -9.43 -19.88
C PRO A 56 -9.08 -8.68 -19.11
N ILE A 57 -10.34 -8.85 -19.52
CA ILE A 57 -11.50 -8.48 -18.70
C ILE A 57 -11.55 -9.44 -17.51
N VAL A 58 -11.71 -8.89 -16.31
CA VAL A 58 -11.72 -9.66 -15.06
C VAL A 58 -13.14 -9.64 -14.46
N PRO A 59 -13.77 -10.81 -14.23
CA PRO A 59 -15.03 -10.86 -13.48
C PRO A 59 -14.78 -10.58 -12.00
N THR A 60 -15.72 -9.88 -11.36
CA THR A 60 -15.67 -9.43 -9.95
C THR A 60 -17.07 -9.53 -9.34
N SER A 61 -17.18 -9.38 -8.02
CA SER A 61 -18.49 -9.29 -7.35
C SER A 61 -19.37 -8.11 -7.80
N LEU A 62 -18.79 -7.11 -8.48
CA LEU A 62 -19.46 -5.89 -8.97
C LEU A 62 -19.74 -5.90 -10.48
N GLY A 63 -19.49 -7.03 -11.15
CA GLY A 63 -19.61 -7.21 -12.59
C GLY A 63 -18.26 -7.41 -13.27
N LYS A 64 -18.03 -6.75 -14.42
CA LYS A 64 -16.83 -6.95 -15.26
C LYS A 64 -15.90 -5.75 -15.21
N MET A 65 -14.67 -5.97 -14.79
CA MET A 65 -13.62 -4.95 -14.76
C MET A 65 -12.79 -4.98 -16.05
N GLU A 66 -12.50 -3.81 -16.58
CA GLU A 66 -11.55 -3.58 -17.67
C GLU A 66 -10.46 -2.59 -17.23
N VAL A 67 -9.20 -2.93 -17.49
CA VAL A 67 -8.07 -2.01 -17.31
C VAL A 67 -7.40 -1.82 -18.67
N TRP A 68 -7.40 -0.59 -19.14
CA TRP A 68 -6.80 -0.21 -20.41
C TRP A 68 -5.62 0.74 -20.18
N GLY A 69 -4.60 0.61 -21.01
CA GLY A 69 -3.47 1.54 -21.08
C GLY A 69 -2.86 1.59 -22.47
N ASN A 70 -2.23 2.72 -22.78
CA ASN A 70 -1.40 2.87 -23.97
C ASN A 70 0.02 2.38 -23.66
N HIS A 71 0.67 1.73 -24.60
CA HIS A 71 2.03 1.20 -24.44
C HIS A 71 3.06 1.99 -25.27
N LYS A 72 2.63 2.82 -26.22
CA LYS A 72 3.53 3.59 -27.10
C LYS A 72 3.48 5.07 -26.78
N LYS A 73 4.65 5.65 -26.54
CA LYS A 73 4.87 7.10 -26.37
C LYS A 73 3.80 7.77 -25.52
N VAL A 74 3.64 7.30 -24.28
CA VAL A 74 2.68 7.86 -23.32
C VAL A 74 3.21 9.21 -22.82
N PRO A 75 2.59 10.34 -23.21
CA PRO A 75 3.02 11.65 -22.74
C PRO A 75 2.62 11.82 -21.28
N LYS A 76 3.42 12.60 -20.54
CA LYS A 76 3.27 12.71 -19.08
C LYS A 76 1.85 13.13 -18.69
N ASP A 77 1.38 14.23 -19.23
CA ASP A 77 0.11 14.82 -18.80
C ASP A 77 -1.11 14.41 -19.64
N GLU A 78 -0.99 13.41 -20.52
CA GLU A 78 -2.12 12.93 -21.32
C GLU A 78 -2.85 11.76 -20.67
N VAL A 79 -4.16 11.68 -20.90
CA VAL A 79 -4.98 10.50 -20.56
C VAL A 79 -4.52 9.34 -21.42
N SER A 80 -3.91 8.34 -20.79
CA SER A 80 -3.32 7.20 -21.48
C SER A 80 -3.82 5.86 -20.96
N GLY A 81 -4.70 5.85 -19.96
CA GLY A 81 -5.28 4.64 -19.41
C GLY A 81 -6.62 4.86 -18.73
N SER A 82 -7.26 3.76 -18.34
CA SER A 82 -8.47 3.78 -17.53
C SER A 82 -8.69 2.47 -16.79
N ILE A 83 -9.41 2.55 -15.68
CA ILE A 83 -10.01 1.43 -14.96
C ILE A 83 -11.53 1.60 -15.09
N ALA A 84 -12.25 0.57 -15.51
CA ALA A 84 -13.69 0.61 -15.61
C ALA A 84 -14.31 -0.64 -14.97
N ILE A 85 -15.42 -0.46 -14.26
CA ILE A 85 -16.28 -1.53 -13.77
C ILE A 85 -17.65 -1.40 -14.42
N HIS A 86 -18.13 -2.50 -14.98
CA HIS A 86 -19.40 -2.61 -15.68
C HIS A 86 -20.30 -3.57 -14.92
N ALA A 87 -21.40 -3.09 -14.37
CA ALA A 87 -22.43 -3.96 -13.84
C ALA A 87 -23.00 -4.85 -14.95
N ASP A 88 -23.26 -6.11 -14.62
CA ASP A 88 -24.03 -7.02 -15.47
C ASP A 88 -25.48 -7.12 -15.00
N GLU A 89 -26.28 -7.93 -15.71
CA GLU A 89 -27.71 -8.11 -15.42
C GLU A 89 -27.97 -8.81 -14.08
N THR A 90 -26.97 -9.45 -13.49
CA THR A 90 -27.07 -10.19 -12.23
C THR A 90 -26.49 -9.43 -11.03
N THR A 91 -25.89 -8.26 -11.27
CA THR A 91 -25.26 -7.45 -10.23
C THR A 91 -26.32 -6.78 -9.36
N ASP A 92 -26.21 -6.89 -8.03
CA ASP A 92 -27.05 -6.10 -7.12
C ASP A 92 -26.68 -4.62 -7.23
N LEU A 93 -27.66 -3.77 -7.54
CA LEU A 93 -27.47 -2.34 -7.74
C LEU A 93 -27.76 -1.49 -6.49
N SER A 94 -28.22 -2.10 -5.39
CA SER A 94 -28.69 -1.37 -4.20
C SER A 94 -27.62 -0.47 -3.57
N ASP A 95 -26.38 -0.95 -3.49
CA ASP A 95 -25.20 -0.24 -2.98
C ASP A 95 -24.04 -0.16 -4.00
N TRP A 96 -24.29 -0.60 -5.23
CA TRP A 96 -23.27 -0.78 -6.26
C TRP A 96 -22.43 0.47 -6.50
N ARG A 97 -23.04 1.66 -6.52
CA ARG A 97 -22.31 2.91 -6.75
C ARG A 97 -21.23 3.15 -5.69
N ALA A 98 -21.54 2.90 -4.41
CA ALA A 98 -20.57 3.10 -3.32
C ALA A 98 -19.46 2.04 -3.37
N ARG A 99 -19.83 0.77 -3.57
CA ARG A 99 -18.86 -0.33 -3.69
C ARG A 99 -17.98 -0.22 -4.94
N ALA A 100 -18.52 0.29 -6.05
CA ALA A 100 -17.76 0.54 -7.27
C ALA A 100 -16.72 1.67 -7.08
N ASP A 101 -17.07 2.72 -6.35
CA ASP A 101 -16.14 3.81 -6.02
C ASP A 101 -14.99 3.32 -5.12
N ASP A 102 -15.31 2.52 -4.10
CA ASP A 102 -14.31 1.89 -3.23
C ASP A 102 -13.41 0.91 -4.00
N PHE A 103 -14.01 0.04 -4.83
CA PHE A 103 -13.29 -0.87 -5.71
C PHE A 103 -12.34 -0.13 -6.67
N LEU A 104 -12.80 0.91 -7.35
CA LEU A 104 -11.94 1.68 -8.26
C LEU A 104 -10.83 2.41 -7.50
N SER A 105 -11.09 2.86 -6.27
CA SER A 105 -10.06 3.44 -5.39
C SER A 105 -9.01 2.41 -5.00
N PHE A 106 -9.42 1.19 -4.65
CA PHE A 106 -8.53 0.06 -4.36
C PHE A 106 -7.67 -0.31 -5.58
N MET A 107 -8.31 -0.48 -6.75
CA MET A 107 -7.64 -0.78 -8.01
C MET A 107 -6.66 0.33 -8.42
N HIS A 108 -7.04 1.60 -8.24
CA HIS A 108 -6.18 2.75 -8.52
C HIS A 108 -4.90 2.73 -7.70
N ARG A 109 -4.99 2.48 -6.39
CA ARG A 109 -3.83 2.38 -5.49
C ARG A 109 -2.91 1.22 -5.88
N GLY A 110 -3.46 0.05 -6.17
CA GLY A 110 -2.66 -1.10 -6.61
C GLY A 110 -2.02 -0.89 -7.98
N LEU A 111 -2.71 -0.25 -8.93
CA LEU A 111 -2.11 0.10 -10.22
C LEU A 111 -1.05 1.20 -10.10
N ALA A 112 -1.20 2.15 -9.17
CA ALA A 112 -0.16 3.12 -8.86
C ALA A 112 1.09 2.42 -8.28
N PHE A 113 0.90 1.42 -7.41
CA PHE A 113 1.99 0.54 -6.98
C PHE A 113 2.67 -0.14 -8.17
N ALA A 114 1.92 -0.84 -9.04
CA ALA A 114 2.46 -1.52 -10.22
C ALA A 114 3.20 -0.59 -11.18
N HIS A 115 2.70 0.64 -11.33
CA HIS A 115 3.34 1.69 -12.13
C HIS A 115 4.62 2.28 -11.51
N GLY A 116 4.88 2.00 -10.23
CA GLY A 116 6.05 2.51 -9.51
C GLY A 116 5.96 3.99 -9.14
N SER A 117 4.80 4.62 -9.29
CA SER A 117 4.58 6.02 -8.93
C SER A 117 3.09 6.33 -8.79
N ARG A 118 2.78 7.50 -8.23
CA ARG A 118 1.40 7.97 -8.09
C ARG A 118 0.74 8.11 -9.46
N LEU A 119 -0.47 7.60 -9.60
CA LEU A 119 -1.29 7.81 -10.81
C LEU A 119 -2.25 8.98 -10.59
N GLN A 120 -2.21 9.96 -11.49
CA GLN A 120 -3.18 11.07 -11.48
C GLN A 120 -4.44 10.65 -12.22
N THR A 121 -5.60 10.97 -11.63
CA THR A 121 -6.92 10.76 -12.22
C THR A 121 -7.46 12.10 -12.70
N PRO A 122 -7.49 12.39 -14.02
CA PRO A 122 -8.03 13.66 -14.51
C PRO A 122 -9.55 13.62 -14.65
N ARG A 123 -10.15 12.42 -14.65
CA ARG A 123 -11.57 12.26 -14.91
C ARG A 123 -12.15 10.98 -14.29
N LEU A 124 -13.35 11.09 -13.73
CA LEU A 124 -14.21 10.00 -13.29
C LEU A 124 -15.56 10.10 -14.02
N ASP A 125 -15.95 9.04 -14.73
CA ASP A 125 -17.26 8.93 -15.37
C ASP A 125 -18.14 7.95 -14.57
N ILE A 126 -19.40 8.33 -14.35
CA ILE A 126 -20.42 7.50 -13.70
C ILE A 126 -21.67 7.49 -14.57
N HIS A 127 -22.06 6.32 -15.04
CA HIS A 127 -23.26 6.06 -15.81
C HIS A 127 -24.16 5.19 -14.94
N PHE A 128 -25.18 5.77 -14.30
CA PHE A 128 -26.02 5.07 -13.32
C PHE A 128 -27.45 5.64 -13.40
N GLU A 129 -28.46 4.76 -13.34
CA GLU A 129 -29.88 5.14 -13.49
C GLU A 129 -30.12 5.99 -14.75
N ASP A 130 -30.73 7.17 -14.64
CA ASP A 130 -31.03 8.09 -15.73
C ASP A 130 -29.95 9.16 -15.92
N ARG A 131 -28.75 8.98 -15.34
CA ARG A 131 -27.70 10.02 -15.29
C ARG A 131 -26.36 9.55 -15.84
N CYS A 132 -25.71 10.49 -16.53
CA CYS A 132 -24.29 10.43 -16.83
C CYS A 132 -23.60 11.60 -16.10
N GLU A 133 -22.68 11.28 -15.20
CA GLU A 133 -21.84 12.24 -14.49
C GLU A 133 -20.40 12.11 -15.00
N ALA A 134 -19.77 13.23 -15.32
CA ALA A 134 -18.34 13.31 -15.63
C ALA A 134 -17.70 14.32 -14.68
N THR A 135 -16.84 13.84 -13.78
CA THR A 135 -16.07 14.68 -12.86
C THR A 135 -14.64 14.81 -13.36
N PHE A 136 -14.21 16.03 -13.59
CA PHE A 136 -12.85 16.41 -13.98
C PHE A 136 -12.08 16.88 -12.77
N TYR A 137 -10.83 16.44 -12.64
CA TYR A 137 -9.94 16.82 -11.55
C TYR A 137 -8.70 17.52 -12.11
N ASP A 138 -8.29 18.59 -11.43
CA ASP A 138 -7.03 19.26 -11.70
C ASP A 138 -5.84 18.41 -11.20
N GLY A 139 -4.65 18.71 -11.71
CA GLY A 139 -3.40 18.07 -11.31
C GLY A 139 -2.56 17.59 -12.48
N ASN A 140 -1.27 17.44 -12.20
CA ASN A 140 -0.27 16.96 -13.15
C ASN A 140 0.02 15.48 -12.89
N ALA A 141 0.46 14.77 -13.93
CA ALA A 141 0.95 13.42 -13.76
C ALA A 141 2.30 13.39 -13.04
N PHE A 142 2.64 12.21 -12.53
CA PHE A 142 3.94 11.94 -11.91
C PHE A 142 4.81 11.18 -12.90
N GLY A 143 6.13 11.36 -12.80
CA GLY A 143 7.06 10.56 -13.59
C GLY A 143 7.06 9.11 -13.09
N PRO A 144 7.25 8.12 -13.99
CA PRO A 144 7.40 6.73 -13.55
C PRO A 144 8.65 6.61 -12.67
N GLY A 145 8.50 5.94 -11.53
CA GLY A 145 9.59 5.62 -10.62
C GLY A 145 10.25 4.29 -11.00
N LEU A 146 10.48 3.44 -10.00
CA LEU A 146 10.91 2.06 -10.18
C LEU A 146 9.65 1.17 -10.14
N PRO A 147 9.01 0.82 -11.28
CA PRO A 147 7.84 -0.06 -11.28
C PRO A 147 8.20 -1.46 -10.78
N PRO A 148 7.42 -2.06 -9.86
CA PRO A 148 7.65 -3.43 -9.41
C PRO A 148 7.17 -4.45 -10.44
N ILE A 149 6.35 -4.03 -11.41
CA ILE A 149 5.78 -4.92 -12.41
C ILE A 149 5.95 -4.26 -13.77
N HIS A 150 6.57 -4.99 -14.70
CA HIS A 150 6.68 -4.52 -16.07
C HIS A 150 5.28 -4.36 -16.70
N HIS A 151 5.07 -3.30 -17.47
CA HIS A 151 3.77 -2.96 -18.07
C HIS A 151 3.19 -4.00 -19.05
N HIS A 152 4.00 -4.97 -19.49
CA HIS A 152 3.53 -6.14 -20.24
C HIS A 152 2.94 -7.24 -19.36
N ASN A 153 3.24 -7.23 -18.06
CA ASN A 153 2.87 -8.24 -17.07
C ASN A 153 1.81 -7.73 -16.07
N HIS A 154 1.17 -6.60 -16.35
CA HIS A 154 0.10 -6.07 -15.50
C HIS A 154 -1.12 -7.00 -15.41
N GLY A 155 -1.43 -7.76 -16.47
CA GLY A 155 -2.64 -8.61 -16.52
C GLY A 155 -2.78 -9.57 -15.32
N PRO A 156 -1.78 -10.42 -15.03
CA PRO A 156 -1.80 -11.28 -13.85
C PRO A 156 -1.92 -10.52 -12.52
N PHE A 157 -1.26 -9.37 -12.38
CA PHE A 157 -1.36 -8.55 -11.17
C PHE A 157 -2.74 -7.93 -11.01
N ILE A 158 -3.33 -7.40 -12.09
CA ILE A 158 -4.69 -6.86 -12.11
C ILE A 158 -5.70 -7.92 -11.69
N LYS A 159 -5.52 -9.17 -12.14
CA LYS A 159 -6.37 -10.29 -11.74
C LYS A 159 -6.24 -10.59 -10.25
N ALA A 160 -5.01 -10.67 -9.73
CA ALA A 160 -4.76 -10.90 -8.31
C ALA A 160 -5.34 -9.77 -7.44
N LEU A 161 -5.13 -8.52 -7.85
CA LEU A 161 -5.65 -7.34 -7.16
C LEU A 161 -7.18 -7.31 -7.12
N ALA A 162 -7.84 -7.60 -8.24
CA ALA A 162 -9.31 -7.67 -8.26
C ALA A 162 -9.85 -8.80 -7.36
N ALA A 163 -9.23 -9.97 -7.40
CA ALA A 163 -9.60 -11.07 -6.50
C ALA A 163 -9.38 -10.71 -5.03
N ARG A 164 -8.29 -9.98 -4.72
CA ARG A 164 -7.96 -9.56 -3.36
C ARG A 164 -8.99 -8.61 -2.75
N TYR A 165 -9.65 -7.78 -3.56
CA TYR A 165 -10.71 -6.91 -3.08
C TYR A 165 -11.93 -7.70 -2.57
N ASP A 166 -12.26 -8.80 -3.25
CA ASP A 166 -13.40 -9.67 -2.89
C ASP A 166 -13.07 -10.66 -1.76
N ASP A 167 -11.84 -10.66 -1.23
CA ASP A 167 -11.41 -11.50 -0.10
C ASP A 167 -12.02 -11.00 1.22
N GLU A 168 -12.50 -11.93 2.05
CA GLU A 168 -13.08 -11.64 3.37
C GLU A 168 -12.09 -10.97 4.32
N LYS A 169 -10.80 -11.29 4.22
CA LYS A 169 -9.77 -10.67 5.06
C LYS A 169 -9.53 -9.23 4.57
N PRO A 170 -9.74 -8.19 5.41
CA PRO A 170 -9.48 -6.81 4.99
C PRO A 170 -8.04 -6.62 4.52
N PHE A 171 -7.85 -5.77 3.51
CA PHE A 171 -6.52 -5.38 3.09
C PHE A 171 -5.89 -4.45 4.14
N PRO A 172 -4.60 -4.60 4.48
CA PRO A 172 -3.96 -3.75 5.48
C PRO A 172 -3.79 -2.32 4.95
N ASP A 173 -4.67 -1.40 5.34
CA ASP A 173 -4.65 0.00 4.89
C ASP A 173 -3.31 0.71 5.08
N MET A 174 -2.56 0.35 6.14
CA MET A 174 -1.23 0.90 6.41
C MET A 174 -0.26 0.64 5.25
N LEU A 175 -0.44 -0.45 4.50
CA LEU A 175 0.38 -0.75 3.32
C LEU A 175 0.14 0.27 2.20
N TRP A 176 -1.08 0.75 2.01
CA TRP A 176 -1.37 1.84 1.07
C TRP A 176 -0.69 3.14 1.47
N THR A 177 -0.73 3.47 2.76
CA THR A 177 -0.04 4.64 3.30
C THR A 177 1.48 4.55 3.08
N ALA A 178 2.07 3.40 3.40
CA ALA A 178 3.50 3.15 3.23
C ALA A 178 3.94 3.23 1.76
N ILE A 179 3.18 2.63 0.83
CA ILE A 179 3.42 2.75 -0.61
C ILE A 179 3.34 4.23 -1.05
N GLY A 180 2.34 4.96 -0.57
CA GLY A 180 2.18 6.39 -0.87
C GLY A 180 3.36 7.24 -0.41
N TRP A 181 3.99 6.88 0.72
CA TRP A 181 5.23 7.50 1.19
C TRP A 181 6.43 7.13 0.33
N LEU A 182 6.61 5.85 -0.03
CA LEU A 182 7.68 5.41 -0.93
C LEU A 182 7.63 6.08 -2.31
N GLN A 183 6.43 6.40 -2.78
CA GLN A 183 6.20 7.09 -4.06
C GLN A 183 6.23 8.62 -3.94
N SER A 184 6.56 9.17 -2.77
CA SER A 184 6.65 10.62 -2.60
C SER A 184 7.87 11.16 -3.33
N ASP A 185 7.65 12.16 -4.17
CA ASP A 185 8.74 12.84 -4.86
C ASP A 185 9.48 13.75 -3.88
N THR A 186 10.78 13.55 -3.78
CA THR A 186 11.70 14.35 -2.96
C THR A 186 12.99 14.53 -3.73
N ALA A 187 13.47 15.77 -3.77
CA ALA A 187 14.71 16.14 -4.45
C ALA A 187 15.97 15.65 -3.71
N PHE A 188 15.85 15.29 -2.43
CA PHE A 188 16.98 14.88 -1.58
C PHE A 188 16.91 13.39 -1.27
N ASP A 189 18.01 12.68 -1.54
CA ASP A 189 18.10 11.23 -1.29
C ASP A 189 18.00 10.90 0.21
N GLU A 190 18.53 11.75 1.09
CA GLU A 190 18.37 11.62 2.54
C GLU A 190 16.88 11.67 2.94
N GLY A 191 16.14 12.64 2.41
CA GLY A 191 14.70 12.74 2.63
C GLY A 191 13.94 11.53 2.07
N ARG A 192 14.37 11.02 0.92
CA ARG A 192 13.80 9.80 0.31
C ARG A 192 14.05 8.58 1.17
N PHE A 193 15.27 8.44 1.68
CA PHE A 193 15.67 7.34 2.56
C PHE A 193 14.92 7.38 3.88
N LEU A 194 14.86 8.54 4.56
CA LEU A 194 14.11 8.68 5.82
C LEU A 194 12.61 8.40 5.61
N THR A 195 12.02 8.89 4.52
CA THR A 195 10.61 8.60 4.17
C THR A 195 10.39 7.10 3.95
N SER A 196 11.34 6.43 3.29
CA SER A 196 11.29 4.98 3.08
C SER A 196 11.40 4.22 4.40
N MET A 197 12.30 4.64 5.29
CA MET A 197 12.42 4.06 6.63
C MET A 197 11.16 4.25 7.46
N THR A 198 10.53 5.42 7.41
CA THR A 198 9.24 5.66 8.08
C THR A 198 8.14 4.75 7.53
N ALA A 199 8.10 4.52 6.22
CA ALA A 199 7.19 3.55 5.60
C ALA A 199 7.42 2.13 6.10
N LEU A 200 8.67 1.69 6.16
CA LEU A 200 9.02 0.37 6.68
C LEU A 200 8.70 0.23 8.17
N GLU A 201 9.02 1.23 8.99
CA GLU A 201 8.69 1.26 10.42
C GLU A 201 7.17 1.14 10.64
N ALA A 202 6.36 1.84 9.83
CA ALA A 202 4.91 1.76 9.91
C ALA A 202 4.37 0.38 9.50
N ILE A 203 4.91 -0.22 8.43
CA ILE A 203 4.58 -1.59 8.04
C ILE A 203 4.92 -2.56 9.17
N VAL A 204 6.14 -2.49 9.69
CA VAL A 204 6.62 -3.34 10.78
C VAL A 204 5.70 -3.26 11.99
N GLU A 205 5.24 -2.07 12.37
CA GLU A 205 4.40 -1.92 13.57
C GLU A 205 2.96 -2.42 13.39
N HIS A 206 2.44 -2.44 12.16
CA HIS A 206 1.02 -2.73 11.89
C HIS A 206 0.77 -4.09 11.25
N LEU A 207 1.70 -4.63 10.47
CA LEU A 207 1.50 -5.87 9.72
C LEU A 207 2.09 -7.08 10.43
N ILE A 208 3.09 -6.90 11.30
CA ILE A 208 3.63 -8.03 12.05
C ILE A 208 2.67 -8.47 13.17
N PRO A 209 2.45 -9.78 13.37
CA PRO A 209 1.73 -10.27 14.54
C PRO A 209 2.34 -9.74 15.84
N LYS A 210 1.50 -9.24 16.76
CA LYS A 210 1.94 -8.67 18.05
C LYS A 210 2.72 -9.65 18.93
N THR A 211 2.59 -10.95 18.69
CA THR A 211 3.38 -12.01 19.36
C THR A 211 4.84 -12.02 18.91
N LEU A 212 5.13 -11.57 17.69
CA LEU A 212 6.47 -11.49 17.12
C LEU A 212 7.17 -10.16 17.41
N THR A 213 6.51 -9.19 18.07
CA THR A 213 7.13 -7.92 18.46
C THR A 213 7.82 -7.96 19.83
N THR A 214 7.65 -9.06 20.57
CA THR A 214 8.22 -9.27 21.90
C THR A 214 9.34 -10.31 21.90
N ILE A 215 10.29 -10.20 22.82
CA ILE A 215 11.40 -11.15 22.98
C ILE A 215 10.87 -12.44 23.63
N VAL A 216 10.09 -12.31 24.70
CA VAL A 216 9.40 -13.43 25.37
C VAL A 216 7.89 -13.15 25.49
N PRO A 217 7.04 -14.18 25.69
CA PRO A 217 5.61 -13.99 25.90
C PRO A 217 5.30 -12.98 27.01
N LYS A 218 4.28 -12.13 26.78
CA LYS A 218 3.89 -11.09 27.74
C LYS A 218 3.60 -11.63 29.16
N PRO A 219 2.95 -12.78 29.35
CA PRO A 219 2.74 -13.34 30.70
C PRO A 219 4.05 -13.64 31.42
N GLU A 220 5.02 -14.26 30.72
CA GLU A 220 6.33 -14.57 31.29
C GLU A 220 7.12 -13.31 31.62
N PHE A 221 7.13 -12.32 30.72
CA PHE A 221 7.80 -11.05 30.97
C PHE A 221 7.16 -10.26 32.13
N SER A 222 5.85 -10.39 32.35
CA SER A 222 5.16 -9.63 33.40
C SER A 222 5.75 -9.90 34.80
N VAL A 223 6.15 -11.15 35.08
CA VAL A 223 6.79 -11.53 36.34
C VAL A 223 8.13 -10.82 36.51
N VAL A 224 8.98 -10.85 35.48
CA VAL A 224 10.29 -10.18 35.49
C VAL A 224 10.13 -8.66 35.58
N ARG A 225 9.17 -8.10 34.83
CA ARG A 225 8.86 -6.67 34.83
C ARG A 225 8.47 -6.20 36.22
N ASP A 226 7.57 -6.90 36.89
CA ASP A 226 7.03 -6.48 38.19
C ASP A 226 8.14 -6.52 39.26
N GLN A 227 8.99 -7.55 39.25
CA GLN A 227 10.18 -7.60 40.10
C GLN A 227 11.14 -6.42 39.87
N LEU A 228 11.39 -6.05 38.62
CA LEU A 228 12.25 -4.89 38.29
C LEU A 228 11.61 -3.56 38.72
N LEU A 229 10.29 -3.42 38.58
CA LEU A 229 9.56 -2.23 39.01
C LEU A 229 9.60 -2.08 40.53
N ASP A 230 9.41 -3.16 41.28
CA ASP A 230 9.50 -3.16 42.75
C ASP A 230 10.90 -2.77 43.23
N LEU A 231 11.96 -3.28 42.57
CA LEU A 231 13.34 -2.88 42.87
C LEU A 231 13.60 -1.39 42.62
N VAL A 232 13.05 -0.83 41.54
CA VAL A 232 13.16 0.60 41.25
C VAL A 232 12.37 1.44 42.26
N GLU A 233 11.21 0.98 42.70
CA GLU A 233 10.40 1.66 43.71
C GLU A 233 11.06 1.67 45.10
N ALA A 234 11.70 0.57 45.47
CA ALA A 234 12.43 0.44 46.74
C ALA A 234 13.79 1.17 46.75
N SER A 235 14.24 1.70 45.61
CA SER A 235 15.53 2.36 45.49
C SER A 235 15.55 3.78 46.10
N SER A 236 16.74 4.26 46.46
CA SER A 236 16.99 5.64 46.89
C SER A 236 17.18 6.62 45.71
N LEU A 237 16.76 6.23 44.50
CA LEU A 237 16.85 7.08 43.31
C LEU A 237 15.91 8.28 43.42
N ALA A 238 16.35 9.40 42.85
CA ALA A 238 15.52 10.59 42.66
C ALA A 238 14.28 10.26 41.81
N GLU A 239 13.16 10.94 42.10
CA GLU A 239 11.86 10.68 41.47
C GLU A 239 11.92 10.69 39.93
N THR A 240 12.59 11.68 39.35
CA THR A 240 12.76 11.77 37.89
C THR A 240 13.48 10.54 37.31
N ALA A 241 14.51 10.03 38.00
CA ALA A 241 15.24 8.85 37.54
C ALA A 241 14.39 7.58 37.66
N ARG A 242 13.60 7.47 38.73
CA ARG A 242 12.64 6.37 38.97
C ARG A 242 11.63 6.28 37.83
N GLU A 243 10.99 7.39 37.47
CA GLU A 243 9.99 7.42 36.39
C GLU A 243 10.60 7.10 35.02
N ILE A 244 11.80 7.59 34.71
CA ILE A 244 12.53 7.22 33.48
C ILE A 244 12.80 5.71 33.42
N LEU A 245 13.27 5.11 34.53
CA LEU A 245 13.56 3.68 34.59
C LEU A 245 12.30 2.83 34.47
N LYS A 246 11.20 3.21 35.16
CA LYS A 246 9.91 2.53 35.01
C LYS A 246 9.44 2.52 33.56
N GLY A 247 9.58 3.65 32.86
CA GLY A 247 9.29 3.74 31.42
C GLY A 247 10.12 2.76 30.59
N ARG A 248 11.44 2.72 30.83
CA ARG A 248 12.35 1.79 30.13
C ARG A 248 12.05 0.32 30.41
N ILE A 249 11.76 -0.03 31.65
CA ILE A 249 11.41 -1.41 32.06
C ILE A 249 10.15 -1.90 31.34
N LYS A 250 9.12 -1.05 31.22
CA LYS A 250 7.88 -1.38 30.50
C LYS A 250 8.13 -1.71 29.02
N GLY A 251 9.15 -1.11 28.40
CA GLY A 251 9.53 -1.35 27.01
C GLY A 251 10.61 -2.43 26.80
N LEU A 252 11.17 -3.00 27.87
CA LEU A 252 12.37 -3.86 27.80
C LEU A 252 12.15 -5.15 27.00
N ASN A 253 10.91 -5.66 26.95
CA ASN A 253 10.56 -6.85 26.18
C ASN A 253 10.33 -6.60 24.69
N GLY A 254 10.43 -5.35 24.23
CA GLY A 254 10.29 -5.04 22.81
C GLY A 254 11.50 -5.52 22.00
N ARG A 255 11.25 -6.13 20.84
CA ARG A 255 12.30 -6.39 19.85
C ARG A 255 12.84 -5.09 19.27
N SER A 256 14.13 -5.07 18.93
CA SER A 256 14.73 -3.97 18.18
C SER A 256 14.09 -3.85 16.79
N LEU A 257 14.25 -2.69 16.13
CA LEU A 257 13.74 -2.51 14.76
C LEU A 257 14.31 -3.56 13.79
N SER A 258 15.60 -3.93 13.92
CA SER A 258 16.21 -4.97 13.07
C SER A 258 15.52 -6.32 13.25
N GLN A 259 15.33 -6.73 14.50
CA GLN A 259 14.66 -7.98 14.84
C GLN A 259 13.19 -8.01 14.41
N LYS A 260 12.51 -6.85 14.44
CA LYS A 260 11.15 -6.74 13.93
C LYS A 260 11.10 -6.82 12.40
N ILE A 261 12.06 -6.23 11.67
CA ILE A 261 12.16 -6.36 10.21
C ILE A 261 12.50 -7.80 9.81
N GLU A 262 13.40 -8.47 10.54
CA GLU A 262 13.70 -9.89 10.35
C GLU A 262 12.46 -10.76 10.57
N ALA A 263 11.73 -10.53 11.67
CA ALA A 263 10.50 -11.26 11.94
C ALA A 263 9.38 -10.97 10.93
N LEU A 264 9.34 -9.76 10.36
CA LEU A 264 8.45 -9.41 9.25
C LEU A 264 8.85 -10.17 7.96
N ARG A 265 10.15 -10.21 7.63
CA ARG A 265 10.69 -11.00 6.51
C ARG A 265 10.28 -12.46 6.66
N ASP A 266 10.48 -13.04 7.84
CA ASP A 266 10.18 -14.45 8.11
C ASP A 266 8.67 -14.72 8.07
N TYR A 267 7.85 -13.80 8.61
CA TYR A 267 6.39 -13.89 8.58
C TYR A 267 5.82 -13.95 7.16
N TYR A 268 6.42 -13.20 6.23
CA TYR A 268 6.04 -13.18 4.82
C TYR A 268 6.79 -14.22 3.97
N GLY A 269 7.65 -15.06 4.57
CA GLY A 269 8.44 -16.06 3.84
C GLY A 269 9.43 -15.48 2.83
N LEU A 270 9.93 -14.26 3.07
CA LEU A 270 10.81 -13.56 2.14
C LEU A 270 12.24 -14.12 2.22
N SER A 271 12.94 -14.19 1.07
CA SER A 271 14.28 -14.77 1.00
C SER A 271 15.30 -14.05 1.91
N ALA A 272 15.90 -14.80 2.84
CA ALA A 272 16.98 -14.30 3.69
C ALA A 272 18.27 -14.00 2.92
N LYS A 273 18.44 -14.57 1.71
CA LYS A 273 19.53 -14.24 0.80
C LYS A 273 19.36 -12.85 0.19
N MET A 274 18.11 -12.46 -0.10
CA MET A 274 17.77 -11.14 -0.65
C MET A 274 17.69 -10.07 0.45
N PHE A 275 17.11 -10.43 1.61
CA PHE A 275 16.91 -9.56 2.75
C PHE A 275 17.73 -10.03 3.95
N ASP A 276 19.06 -10.01 3.78
CA ASP A 276 19.99 -10.49 4.79
C ASP A 276 20.08 -9.58 6.02
N THR A 277 20.39 -10.18 7.17
CA THR A 277 20.48 -9.48 8.45
C THR A 277 21.54 -8.37 8.45
N ALA A 278 22.66 -8.55 7.74
CA ALA A 278 23.70 -7.52 7.69
C ALA A 278 23.24 -6.27 6.93
N SER A 279 22.49 -6.45 5.84
CA SER A 279 21.88 -5.35 5.08
C SER A 279 20.83 -4.59 5.91
N ILE A 280 19.99 -5.30 6.67
CA ILE A 280 19.00 -4.70 7.59
C ILE A 280 19.71 -3.86 8.67
N VAL A 281 20.75 -4.42 9.31
CA VAL A 281 21.52 -3.72 10.35
C VAL A 281 22.23 -2.49 9.77
N ALA A 282 22.84 -2.61 8.58
CA ALA A 282 23.51 -1.50 7.92
C ALA A 282 22.55 -0.34 7.60
N MET A 283 21.34 -0.66 7.13
CA MET A 283 20.30 0.32 6.86
C MET A 283 19.84 1.06 8.14
N ILE A 284 19.61 0.33 9.23
CA ILE A 284 19.21 0.93 10.52
C ILE A 284 20.33 1.82 11.08
N LYS A 285 21.59 1.39 10.97
CA LYS A 285 22.73 2.20 11.37
C LYS A 285 22.76 3.52 10.62
N LEU A 286 22.60 3.49 9.29
CA LEU A 286 22.55 4.69 8.46
C LEU A 286 21.41 5.63 8.89
N ARG A 287 20.22 5.09 9.16
CA ARG A 287 19.07 5.85 9.67
C ARG A 287 19.36 6.50 11.02
N ASN A 288 19.96 5.77 11.95
CA ASN A 288 20.31 6.29 13.27
C ASN A 288 21.39 7.36 13.19
N ASP A 289 22.40 7.16 12.35
CA ASP A 289 23.47 8.14 12.11
C ASP A 289 22.85 9.46 11.65
N ILE A 290 21.98 9.45 10.62
CA ILE A 290 21.29 10.65 10.14
C ILE A 290 20.48 11.34 11.24
N VAL A 291 19.66 10.58 11.97
CA VAL A 291 18.76 11.12 13.00
C VAL A 291 19.55 11.74 14.16
N HIS A 292 20.72 11.20 14.49
CA HIS A 292 21.53 11.70 15.61
C HIS A 292 22.51 12.81 15.22
N THR A 293 23.06 12.81 14.01
CA THR A 293 24.02 13.83 13.57
C THR A 293 23.35 14.99 12.84
N GLY A 294 22.10 14.81 12.37
CA GLY A 294 21.42 15.76 11.48
C GLY A 294 22.11 15.94 10.13
N THR A 295 23.08 15.08 9.81
CA THR A 295 23.84 15.13 8.56
C THR A 295 24.02 13.73 8.02
N ALA A 296 23.64 13.55 6.76
CA ALA A 296 24.13 12.45 5.96
C ALA A 296 25.67 12.42 6.01
N ALA A 297 26.25 11.37 6.60
CA ALA A 297 27.60 10.98 6.23
C ALA A 297 27.66 10.81 4.70
N LYS A 298 28.85 10.79 4.08
CA LYS A 298 29.04 10.52 2.63
C LYS A 298 28.65 9.08 2.25
N GLY A 299 27.43 8.66 2.58
CA GLY A 299 26.88 7.33 2.34
C GLY A 299 26.06 7.33 1.05
N ASP A 300 26.11 6.20 0.36
CA ASP A 300 25.23 5.92 -0.76
C ASP A 300 23.86 5.47 -0.22
N PHE A 301 22.86 6.35 -0.32
CA PHE A 301 21.49 6.09 0.13
C PHE A 301 20.74 5.16 -0.81
N TRP A 302 21.11 5.18 -2.10
CA TRP A 302 20.31 4.58 -3.15
C TRP A 302 20.15 3.06 -2.97
N PRO A 303 21.20 2.27 -2.69
CA PRO A 303 21.05 0.84 -2.39
C PRO A 303 20.11 0.55 -1.23
N LYS A 304 20.06 1.42 -0.20
CA LYS A 304 19.18 1.24 0.96
C LYS A 304 17.74 1.62 0.66
N ILE A 305 17.52 2.66 -0.16
CA ILE A 305 16.20 3.00 -0.66
C ILE A 305 15.64 1.86 -1.51
N VAL A 306 16.43 1.33 -2.44
CA VAL A 306 16.05 0.18 -3.26
C VAL A 306 15.74 -1.03 -2.39
N PHE A 307 16.58 -1.33 -1.40
CA PHE A 307 16.35 -2.43 -0.44
C PHE A 307 14.98 -2.33 0.26
N VAL A 308 14.64 -1.16 0.81
CA VAL A 308 13.32 -0.96 1.45
C VAL A 308 12.19 -1.13 0.43
N ARG A 309 12.31 -0.52 -0.74
CA ARG A 309 11.30 -0.59 -1.80
C ARG A 309 11.04 -2.03 -2.24
N GLU A 310 12.07 -2.85 -2.34
CA GLU A 310 11.98 -4.26 -2.73
C GLU A 310 11.30 -5.08 -1.63
N LEU A 311 11.72 -4.90 -0.37
CA LEU A 311 11.09 -5.56 0.77
C LEU A 311 9.58 -5.25 0.82
N VAL A 312 9.19 -3.98 0.66
CA VAL A 312 7.78 -3.58 0.65
C VAL A 312 7.05 -4.11 -0.58
N SER A 313 7.70 -4.19 -1.74
CA SER A 313 7.11 -4.76 -2.96
C SER A 313 6.79 -6.24 -2.79
N HIS A 314 7.67 -7.02 -2.17
CA HIS A 314 7.42 -8.42 -1.89
C HIS A 314 6.29 -8.63 -0.87
N ILE A 315 6.20 -7.80 0.18
CA ILE A 315 5.06 -7.80 1.09
C ILE A 315 3.76 -7.50 0.34
N MET A 316 3.77 -6.53 -0.57
CA MET A 316 2.62 -6.18 -1.39
C MET A 316 2.19 -7.31 -2.32
N PHE A 317 3.15 -8.02 -2.94
CA PHE A 317 2.86 -9.19 -3.75
C PHE A 317 2.20 -10.29 -2.92
N HIS A 318 2.72 -10.56 -1.72
CA HIS A 318 2.13 -11.54 -0.81
C HIS A 318 0.72 -11.14 -0.36
N GLU A 319 0.50 -9.89 0.06
CA GLU A 319 -0.82 -9.40 0.49
C GLU A 319 -1.86 -9.39 -0.62
N VAL A 320 -1.44 -9.26 -1.89
CA VAL A 320 -2.33 -9.36 -3.07
C VAL A 320 -2.49 -10.79 -3.59
N GLY A 321 -1.62 -11.72 -3.18
CA GLY A 321 -1.57 -13.07 -3.77
C GLY A 321 -1.01 -13.07 -5.20
N TYR A 322 -0.09 -12.15 -5.50
CA TYR A 322 0.58 -12.08 -6.80
C TYR A 322 1.82 -12.97 -6.84
N THR A 323 1.87 -13.86 -7.83
CA THR A 323 2.98 -14.81 -8.05
C THR A 323 3.57 -14.69 -9.46
N GLY A 324 3.33 -13.58 -10.14
CA GLY A 324 3.83 -13.37 -11.51
C GLY A 324 5.24 -12.78 -11.56
N PRO A 325 5.81 -12.62 -12.78
CA PRO A 325 7.13 -12.03 -12.94
C PRO A 325 7.17 -10.55 -12.56
N TYR A 326 8.20 -10.16 -11.83
CA TYR A 326 8.36 -8.80 -11.30
C TYR A 326 9.70 -8.18 -11.70
N GLU A 327 9.81 -6.87 -11.52
CA GLU A 327 11.04 -6.11 -11.75
C GLU A 327 11.77 -5.88 -10.42
N SER A 328 12.98 -6.43 -10.32
CA SER A 328 13.89 -6.18 -9.21
C SER A 328 14.99 -5.21 -9.63
N TYR A 329 15.33 -4.33 -8.71
CA TYR A 329 16.38 -3.35 -8.84
C TYR A 329 17.53 -3.60 -7.84
N LEU A 330 17.42 -4.65 -7.01
CA LEU A 330 18.52 -5.11 -6.16
C LEU A 330 19.68 -5.58 -7.02
N ASP A 331 20.85 -4.99 -6.78
CA ASP A 331 22.09 -5.25 -7.52
C ASP A 331 21.98 -4.98 -9.03
N GLY A 332 21.05 -4.11 -9.43
CA GLY A 332 20.79 -3.74 -10.81
C GLY A 332 19.41 -4.21 -11.30
N TYR A 333 19.02 -3.70 -12.47
CA TYR A 333 17.72 -4.05 -13.07
C TYR A 333 17.72 -5.49 -13.59
N LYS A 334 16.73 -6.27 -13.18
CA LYS A 334 16.41 -7.59 -13.73
C LYS A 334 14.92 -7.88 -13.66
N MET A 335 14.44 -8.66 -14.63
CA MET A 335 13.14 -9.32 -14.54
C MET A 335 13.35 -10.63 -13.79
N VAL A 336 12.59 -10.85 -12.71
CA VAL A 336 12.62 -12.09 -11.94
C VAL A 336 11.36 -12.88 -12.25
N SER A 337 11.52 -14.16 -12.59
CA SER A 337 10.40 -15.08 -12.77
C SER A 337 10.12 -15.87 -11.49
N ALA A 338 8.87 -16.30 -11.29
CA ALA A 338 8.45 -17.01 -10.07
C ALA A 338 9.21 -18.33 -9.84
N GLU A 339 9.69 -18.97 -10.91
CA GLU A 339 10.45 -20.22 -10.84
C GLU A 339 11.84 -19.99 -10.23
N GLU A 340 12.51 -18.90 -10.59
CA GLU A 340 13.86 -18.56 -10.11
C GLU A 340 13.89 -18.17 -8.62
N ASP A 341 12.80 -17.60 -8.11
CA ASP A 341 12.69 -17.28 -6.68
C ASP A 341 12.51 -18.53 -5.81
N SER A 342 11.87 -19.58 -6.33
CA SER A 342 11.63 -20.84 -5.61
C SER A 342 12.89 -21.69 -5.45
N GLU A 343 13.85 -21.60 -6.37
CA GLU A 343 15.16 -22.26 -6.26
C GLU A 343 16.10 -21.53 -5.28
N ALA A 344 15.81 -20.27 -4.95
CA ALA A 344 16.58 -19.46 -4.00
C ALA A 344 16.06 -19.54 -2.55
N SER A 345 14.86 -20.08 -2.34
CA SER A 345 14.40 -20.52 -1.03
C SER A 345 14.89 -21.95 -0.80
N ASP A 346 15.87 -22.11 0.10
CA ASP A 346 16.15 -23.44 0.66
C ASP A 346 14.83 -24.06 1.14
N PRO A 347 14.60 -25.38 0.96
CA PRO A 347 13.38 -26.03 1.41
C PRO A 347 13.20 -25.73 2.90
N VAL A 348 12.21 -24.91 3.20
CA VAL A 348 11.72 -24.74 4.56
C VAL A 348 11.17 -26.09 4.93
N ASP A 349 11.79 -26.76 5.90
CA ASP A 349 11.33 -28.04 6.44
C ASP A 349 9.84 -27.89 6.81
N GLU A 350 8.97 -28.40 5.94
CA GLU A 350 7.51 -28.33 6.05
C GLU A 350 6.97 -29.25 7.18
N ALA A 351 7.85 -29.63 8.12
CA ALA A 351 7.59 -30.48 9.27
C ALA A 351 7.44 -29.71 10.59
N ALA A 352 7.50 -28.38 10.58
CA ALA A 352 7.10 -27.59 11.73
C ALA A 352 5.58 -27.36 11.69
N ASP A 353 4.82 -28.34 12.19
CA ASP A 353 3.45 -28.10 12.63
C ASP A 353 3.43 -26.81 13.48
N PRO A 354 2.49 -25.87 13.23
CA PRO A 354 2.29 -24.76 14.16
C PRO A 354 2.06 -25.36 15.56
N PRO A 355 2.75 -24.89 16.61
CA PRO A 355 2.63 -25.47 17.94
C PRO A 355 1.14 -25.47 18.33
N ALA A 356 0.60 -26.68 18.49
CA ALA A 356 -0.77 -26.87 18.94
C ALA A 356 -0.93 -26.12 20.27
N LEU A 357 -1.74 -25.07 20.25
CA LEU A 357 -2.25 -24.43 21.45
C LEU A 357 -3.10 -25.46 22.18
N THR A 358 -2.44 -26.21 23.07
CA THR A 358 -3.11 -27.12 24.00
C THR A 358 -3.79 -26.26 25.06
N GLU A 359 -5.07 -25.96 24.84
CA GLU A 359 -5.98 -25.51 25.89
C GLU A 359 -6.15 -26.64 26.91
N SER A 360 -5.31 -26.65 27.95
CA SER A 360 -5.57 -27.41 29.16
C SER A 360 -6.59 -26.65 30.00
N LEU A 361 -7.87 -27.02 29.84
CA LEU A 361 -8.93 -26.65 30.77
C LEU A 361 -8.61 -27.23 32.17
N PRO A 362 -8.73 -26.45 33.25
CA PRO A 362 -8.57 -26.99 34.60
C PRO A 362 -9.75 -27.90 34.96
N SER A 363 -9.45 -29.14 35.32
CA SER A 363 -10.40 -30.07 35.92
C SER A 363 -10.85 -29.54 37.28
N SER A 364 -12.15 -29.29 37.43
CA SER A 364 -12.80 -29.06 38.70
C SER A 364 -12.91 -30.37 39.49
N SER A 365 -12.27 -30.42 40.66
CA SER A 365 -12.67 -31.25 41.80
C SER A 365 -12.11 -30.68 43.09
#